data_AF-A0A1H8S3R4-F1
#
_entry.id   AF-A0A1H8S3R4-F1
#
_cell.length_a   1.000
_cell.length_b   1.000
_cell.length_c   1.000
_cell.angle_alpha   90.00
_cell.angle_beta   90.00
_cell.angle_gamma   90.00
#
_symmetry.space_group_name_H-M   'P 1'
#
loop_
_entity.id
_entity.type
_entity.pdbx_description
1 polymer ?
#
loop_
_entity_poly.entity_id
_entity_poly.type
_entity_poly.pdbx_seq_one_letter_code
_entity_poly.pdbx_strand_id
1 'polypeptide(L)'
;MREDWVQDLRRYFFSYRQKDLNVEAAIQLKKQHIPKSLYKYRSVNEYALSNLKEDSAWCTHAANFNDPYDSSLCFDFSSDYMDSLLLQSIENQTSGEGDNFFTEDNMNILSTSDDPLKAMIELAANHKGSSVTPDMVDKLYEVCKGFTDNNIIEMNRRFNAAIKQGYKICSFSQRMDSMLMWSHYSANHTGFAIEYDFSELPVTDIRSRCLWPVLYDDELFDASDFFMEQSRAGSFNNLFGIISAIHKAKDWSYEHEWRLILPMSPSDPPMNYSVPVPKGVYLGSKISKEDEEKIVDIARTKGIDVHRMRLSHNRFQMIPEIVG
;
A
#
# COMPACT_ATOMS: atom_id res chain seq x y z
N MET A 1 9.24 5.25 17.83
CA MET A 1 8.16 4.78 18.72
C MET A 1 6.95 4.57 17.83
N ARG A 2 6.43 3.33 17.71
CA ARG A 2 5.12 3.15 17.08
C ARG A 2 4.12 3.80 18.03
N GLU A 3 3.38 4.80 17.55
CA GLU A 3 2.37 5.46 18.36
C GLU A 3 1.32 4.42 18.77
N ASP A 4 0.97 4.34 20.06
CA ASP A 4 0.15 3.25 20.62
C ASP A 4 -1.19 3.06 19.86
N TRP A 5 -1.76 4.15 19.33
CA TRP A 5 -2.99 4.10 18.54
C TRP A 5 -2.87 3.38 17.18
N VAL A 6 -1.67 3.29 16.60
CA VAL A 6 -1.46 2.54 15.35
C VAL A 6 -1.68 1.05 15.57
N GLN A 7 -1.35 0.53 16.76
CA GLN A 7 -1.63 -0.87 17.11
C GLN A 7 -3.13 -1.12 17.24
N ASP A 8 -3.86 -0.20 17.85
CA ASP A 8 -5.32 -0.26 17.90
C ASP A 8 -5.95 -0.14 16.50
N LEU A 9 -5.41 0.73 15.64
CA LEU A 9 -5.83 0.83 14.24
C LEU A 9 -5.68 -0.52 13.51
N ARG A 10 -4.50 -1.16 13.66
CA ARG A 10 -4.25 -2.49 13.09
C ARG A 10 -5.24 -3.51 13.64
N ARG A 11 -5.50 -3.52 14.94
CA ARG A 11 -6.48 -4.43 15.57
C ARG A 11 -7.89 -4.25 14.98
N TYR A 12 -8.33 -3.02 14.73
CA TYR A 12 -9.68 -2.77 14.21
C TYR A 12 -9.83 -3.01 12.70
N PHE A 13 -8.78 -2.78 11.91
CA PHE A 13 -8.88 -2.69 10.46
C PHE A 13 -8.12 -3.77 9.69
N PHE A 14 -7.13 -4.42 10.31
CA PHE A 14 -6.20 -5.32 9.62
C PHE A 14 -6.51 -6.80 9.84
N SER A 15 -7.60 -7.15 10.54
CA SER A 15 -8.02 -8.54 10.61
C SER A 15 -8.33 -9.05 9.21
N TYR A 16 -7.85 -10.24 8.88
CA TYR A 16 -8.19 -10.92 7.62
C TYR A 16 -9.64 -11.45 7.65
N ARG A 17 -10.20 -11.67 8.85
CA ARG A 17 -11.58 -12.15 9.04
C ARG A 17 -12.54 -10.97 9.03
N GLN A 18 -13.50 -11.00 8.11
CA GLN A 18 -14.49 -9.92 7.96
C GLN A 18 -15.28 -9.65 9.25
N LYS A 19 -15.62 -10.70 10.01
CA LYS A 19 -16.40 -10.60 11.26
C LYS A 19 -15.68 -9.89 12.41
N ASP A 20 -14.36 -9.78 12.36
CA ASP A 20 -13.57 -9.12 13.41
C ASP A 20 -13.30 -7.65 13.09
N LEU A 21 -13.70 -7.17 11.92
CA LEU A 21 -13.48 -5.79 11.52
C LEU A 21 -14.34 -4.84 12.32
N ASN A 22 -13.73 -3.75 12.77
CA ASN A 22 -14.42 -2.61 13.34
C ASN A 22 -14.03 -1.33 12.59
N VAL A 23 -14.51 -1.24 11.35
CA VAL A 23 -14.19 -0.13 10.43
C VAL A 23 -14.55 1.22 11.03
N GLU A 24 -15.69 1.33 11.72
CA GLU A 24 -16.10 2.60 12.31
C GLU A 24 -15.19 3.00 13.48
N ALA A 25 -14.80 2.07 14.36
CA ALA A 25 -13.82 2.37 15.41
C ALA A 25 -12.46 2.79 14.82
N ALA A 26 -12.01 2.13 13.74
CA ALA A 26 -10.78 2.51 13.03
C ALA A 26 -10.87 3.94 12.48
N ILE A 27 -12.01 4.30 11.85
CA ILE A 27 -12.24 5.64 11.31
C ILE A 27 -12.29 6.69 12.42
N GLN A 28 -12.99 6.42 13.53
CA GLN A 28 -13.05 7.33 14.68
C GLN A 28 -11.68 7.52 15.33
N LEU A 29 -10.93 6.44 15.54
CA LEU A 29 -9.59 6.48 16.12
C LEU A 29 -8.64 7.31 15.25
N LYS A 30 -8.62 7.01 13.95
CA LYS A 30 -7.81 7.75 12.98
C LYS A 30 -8.18 9.23 12.93
N LYS A 31 -9.49 9.55 12.99
CA LYS A 31 -9.98 10.93 12.96
C LYS A 31 -9.40 11.78 14.09
N GLN A 32 -9.21 11.20 15.27
CA GLN A 32 -8.61 11.88 16.44
C GLN A 32 -7.12 12.20 16.25
N HIS A 33 -6.45 11.50 15.33
CA HIS A 33 -5.02 11.62 15.08
C HIS A 33 -4.67 12.31 13.75
N ILE A 34 -5.67 12.84 13.01
CA ILE A 34 -5.40 13.63 11.80
C ILE A 34 -4.63 14.91 12.19
N PRO A 35 -3.45 15.17 11.60
CA PRO A 35 -2.68 16.37 11.89
C PRO A 35 -3.40 17.65 11.48
N LYS A 36 -3.19 18.73 12.23
CA LYS A 36 -3.72 20.09 11.91
C LYS A 36 -3.08 20.73 10.68
N SER A 37 -1.96 20.17 10.22
CA SER A 37 -1.20 20.66 9.09
C SER A 37 -0.68 19.48 8.28
N LEU A 38 -1.10 19.41 7.02
CA LEU A 38 -0.62 18.47 6.03
C LEU A 38 -0.22 19.23 4.78
N TYR A 39 0.99 18.96 4.29
CA TYR A 39 1.64 19.72 3.24
C TYR A 39 1.69 18.93 1.94
N LYS A 40 1.28 19.57 0.83
CA LYS A 40 1.45 19.05 -0.51
C LYS A 40 2.55 19.80 -1.24
N TYR A 41 3.66 19.12 -1.47
CA TYR A 41 4.81 19.64 -2.21
C TYR A 41 4.60 19.58 -3.72
N ARG A 42 4.99 20.65 -4.41
CA ARG A 42 4.83 20.82 -5.86
C ARG A 42 5.97 21.62 -6.49
N SER A 43 6.36 21.19 -7.68
CA SER A 43 7.03 22.07 -8.65
C SER A 43 6.06 23.11 -9.18
N VAL A 44 6.56 24.28 -9.58
CA VAL A 44 5.70 25.31 -10.20
C VAL A 44 5.38 24.90 -11.64
N ASN A 45 4.09 24.73 -11.93
CA ASN A 45 3.54 24.53 -13.26
C ASN A 45 2.05 24.87 -13.27
N GLU A 46 1.44 24.94 -14.46
CA GLU A 46 0.03 25.33 -14.62
C GLU A 46 -0.95 24.45 -13.82
N TYR A 47 -0.69 23.14 -13.74
CA TYR A 47 -1.54 22.20 -13.00
C TYR A 47 -1.48 22.44 -11.50
N ALA A 48 -0.28 22.65 -10.95
CA ALA A 48 -0.09 22.93 -9.53
C ALA A 48 -0.69 24.28 -9.13
N LEU A 49 -0.60 25.28 -10.01
CA LEU A 49 -1.23 26.59 -9.79
C LEU A 49 -2.76 26.51 -9.89
N SER A 50 -3.31 25.72 -10.81
CA SER A 50 -4.75 25.45 -10.90
C SER A 50 -5.25 24.72 -9.64
N ASN A 51 -4.54 23.70 -9.16
CA ASN A 51 -4.82 23.02 -7.89
C ASN A 51 -4.92 24.00 -6.71
N LEU A 52 -3.95 24.91 -6.58
CA LEU A 52 -3.98 25.94 -5.53
C LEU A 52 -5.17 26.91 -5.70
N LYS A 53 -5.49 27.32 -6.93
CA LYS A 53 -6.63 28.23 -7.20
C LYS A 53 -7.96 27.58 -6.86
N GLU A 54 -8.14 26.32 -7.25
CA GLU A 54 -9.43 25.61 -7.29
C GLU A 54 -9.69 24.73 -6.05
N ASP A 55 -8.86 24.82 -5.01
CA ASP A 55 -8.99 24.01 -3.79
C ASP A 55 -9.04 22.50 -4.11
N SER A 56 -8.15 22.07 -5.01
CA SER A 56 -8.08 20.70 -5.50
C SER A 56 -6.68 20.13 -5.44
N ALA A 57 -6.59 18.80 -5.38
CA ALA A 57 -5.32 18.09 -5.44
C ALA A 57 -5.40 16.92 -6.42
N TRP A 58 -4.36 16.77 -7.24
CA TRP A 58 -4.22 15.63 -8.14
C TRP A 58 -4.09 14.30 -7.40
N CYS A 59 -5.01 13.37 -7.69
CA CYS A 59 -5.04 12.00 -7.21
C CYS A 59 -4.71 11.05 -8.37
N THR A 60 -3.71 10.19 -8.18
CA THR A 60 -3.18 9.29 -9.23
C THR A 60 -3.05 7.85 -8.71
N HIS A 61 -2.72 6.92 -9.58
CA HIS A 61 -2.45 5.53 -9.22
C HIS A 61 -1.07 5.37 -8.58
N ALA A 62 -0.93 4.42 -7.67
CA ALA A 62 0.38 4.05 -7.10
C ALA A 62 1.35 3.53 -8.17
N ALA A 63 0.82 3.00 -9.29
CA ALA A 63 1.62 2.61 -10.46
C ALA A 63 2.44 3.77 -11.06
N ASN A 64 2.08 5.02 -10.76
CA ASN A 64 2.76 6.23 -11.23
C ASN A 64 3.73 6.82 -10.18
N PHE A 65 3.91 6.17 -9.04
CA PHE A 65 4.86 6.62 -8.02
C PHE A 65 6.30 6.25 -8.41
N ASN A 66 7.25 6.96 -7.81
CA ASN A 66 8.68 6.78 -8.07
C ASN A 66 9.27 5.54 -7.38
N ASP A 67 8.63 5.02 -6.33
CA ASP A 67 9.06 3.81 -5.63
C ASP A 67 8.33 2.57 -6.19
N PRO A 68 9.06 1.57 -6.75
CA PRO A 68 8.48 0.38 -7.32
C PRO A 68 7.86 -0.58 -6.29
N TYR A 69 8.19 -0.47 -5.00
CA TYR A 69 7.59 -1.24 -3.91
C TYR A 69 6.40 -0.53 -3.24
N ASP A 70 6.19 0.76 -3.51
CA ASP A 70 5.13 1.52 -2.87
C ASP A 70 3.76 0.92 -3.17
N SER A 71 2.95 0.76 -2.11
CA SER A 71 1.61 0.18 -2.14
C SER A 71 1.57 -1.29 -2.56
N SER A 72 2.73 -1.97 -2.59
CA SER A 72 2.83 -3.41 -2.85
C SER A 72 2.52 -4.24 -1.62
N LEU A 73 2.12 -5.48 -1.87
CA LEU A 73 2.01 -6.55 -0.88
C LEU A 73 2.78 -7.78 -1.35
N CYS A 74 3.00 -8.72 -0.45
CA CYS A 74 3.36 -10.08 -0.78
C CYS A 74 2.28 -11.03 -0.26
N PHE A 75 2.21 -12.20 -0.86
CA PHE A 75 1.69 -13.38 -0.20
C PHE A 75 2.73 -14.45 -0.40
N ASP A 76 3.14 -15.03 0.71
CA ASP A 76 3.86 -16.29 0.71
C ASP A 76 2.87 -17.38 1.10
N PHE A 77 2.50 -18.18 0.12
CA PHE A 77 1.76 -19.38 0.42
C PHE A 77 2.72 -20.30 1.16
N SER A 78 2.64 -20.28 2.48
CA SER A 78 3.40 -21.20 3.33
C SER A 78 3.32 -22.61 2.78
N SER A 79 4.33 -23.45 3.06
CA SER A 79 4.28 -24.89 2.77
C SER A 79 2.90 -25.45 3.08
N ASP A 80 2.38 -25.13 4.27
CA ASP A 80 1.09 -25.59 4.77
C ASP A 80 -0.11 -25.18 3.88
N TYR A 81 -0.10 -24.00 3.26
CA TYR A 81 -1.17 -23.60 2.36
C TYR A 81 -1.04 -24.29 1.00
N MET A 82 0.17 -24.33 0.43
CA MET A 82 0.41 -25.07 -0.81
C MET A 82 0.06 -26.55 -0.65
N ASP A 83 0.35 -27.12 0.51
CA ASP A 83 -0.01 -28.47 0.92
C ASP A 83 -1.53 -28.63 1.01
N SER A 84 -2.22 -27.68 1.64
CA SER A 84 -3.69 -27.71 1.70
C SER A 84 -4.35 -27.63 0.31
N LEU A 85 -3.82 -26.79 -0.59
CA LEU A 85 -4.29 -26.69 -1.98
C LEU A 85 -3.98 -27.95 -2.78
N LEU A 86 -2.81 -28.56 -2.56
CA LEU A 86 -2.43 -29.82 -3.18
C LEU A 86 -3.40 -30.93 -2.76
N LEU A 87 -3.62 -31.10 -1.45
CA LEU A 87 -4.55 -32.10 -0.92
C LEU A 87 -5.96 -31.89 -1.44
N GLN A 88 -6.47 -30.66 -1.41
CA GLN A 88 -7.79 -30.34 -1.96
C GLN A 88 -7.89 -30.63 -3.46
N SER A 89 -6.83 -30.32 -4.22
CA SER A 89 -6.77 -30.61 -5.66
C SER A 89 -6.81 -32.12 -5.93
N ILE A 90 -6.14 -32.91 -5.10
CA ILE A 90 -6.14 -34.37 -5.19
C ILE A 90 -7.53 -34.92 -4.84
N GLU A 91 -8.14 -34.48 -3.73
CA GLU A 91 -9.49 -34.89 -3.33
C GLU A 91 -10.52 -34.65 -4.44
N ASN A 92 -10.47 -33.47 -5.09
CA ASN A 92 -11.34 -33.14 -6.21
C ASN A 92 -11.19 -34.09 -7.41
N GLN A 93 -10.01 -34.70 -7.61
CA GLN A 93 -9.75 -35.67 -8.69
C GLN A 93 -10.14 -37.10 -8.31
N THR A 94 -10.22 -37.44 -7.02
CA THR A 94 -10.57 -38.80 -6.54
C THR A 94 -12.05 -39.19 -6.69
N SER A 95 -12.90 -38.25 -7.11
CA SER A 95 -14.37 -38.41 -7.16
C SER A 95 -14.90 -39.18 -8.39
N GLY A 96 -14.07 -39.93 -9.13
CA GLY A 96 -14.43 -40.63 -10.38
C GLY A 96 -14.29 -42.16 -10.33
N GLU A 97 -14.97 -42.88 -11.24
CA GLU A 97 -14.85 -44.34 -11.39
C GLU A 97 -13.60 -44.71 -12.23
N GLY A 98 -12.60 -45.38 -11.61
CA GLY A 98 -11.36 -45.83 -12.27
C GLY A 98 -10.33 -46.43 -11.30
N ASP A 99 -9.17 -46.89 -11.80
CA ASP A 99 -8.02 -47.34 -10.99
C ASP A 99 -7.44 -46.11 -10.26
N ASN A 100 -7.84 -45.93 -9.01
CA ASN A 100 -7.65 -44.67 -8.29
C ASN A 100 -6.25 -44.65 -7.65
N PHE A 101 -5.31 -43.95 -8.30
CA PHE A 101 -3.94 -43.77 -7.79
C PHE A 101 -3.92 -43.15 -6.38
N PHE A 102 -4.89 -42.30 -6.05
CA PHE A 102 -5.05 -41.69 -4.74
C PHE A 102 -6.12 -42.46 -3.93
N THR A 103 -5.74 -43.63 -3.43
CA THR A 103 -6.56 -44.41 -2.48
C THR A 103 -6.66 -43.70 -1.13
N GLU A 104 -7.60 -44.13 -0.27
CA GLU A 104 -7.69 -43.63 1.12
C GLU A 104 -6.34 -43.75 1.86
N ASP A 105 -5.61 -44.85 1.65
CA ASP A 105 -4.29 -45.08 2.24
C ASP A 105 -3.26 -44.04 1.76
N ASN A 106 -3.22 -43.78 0.44
CA ASN A 106 -2.32 -42.77 -0.12
C ASN A 106 -2.69 -41.37 0.36
N MET A 107 -3.98 -41.06 0.48
CA MET A 107 -4.46 -39.78 1.03
C MET A 107 -4.07 -39.60 2.50
N ASN A 108 -4.12 -40.67 3.29
CA ASN A 108 -3.67 -40.62 4.69
C ASN A 108 -2.15 -40.37 4.77
N ILE A 109 -1.35 -40.98 3.89
CA ILE A 109 0.10 -40.70 3.81
C ILE A 109 0.35 -39.23 3.46
N LEU A 110 -0.33 -38.70 2.45
CA LEU A 110 -0.14 -37.33 1.99
C LEU A 110 -0.54 -36.30 3.06
N SER A 111 -1.70 -36.49 3.70
CA SER A 111 -2.23 -35.55 4.70
C SER A 111 -1.49 -35.56 6.03
N THR A 112 -0.66 -36.59 6.29
CA THR A 112 0.17 -36.70 7.50
C THR A 112 1.65 -36.47 7.24
N SER A 113 2.05 -36.23 5.99
CA SER A 113 3.43 -35.92 5.61
C SER A 113 3.79 -34.48 5.98
N ASP A 114 5.05 -34.28 6.43
CA ASP A 114 5.64 -32.95 6.59
C ASP A 114 5.95 -32.28 5.24
N ASP A 115 6.03 -33.06 4.15
CA ASP A 115 6.17 -32.58 2.76
C ASP A 115 5.26 -33.41 1.84
N PRO A 116 3.98 -33.03 1.71
CA PRO A 116 3.00 -33.69 0.84
C PRO A 116 3.41 -33.73 -0.63
N LEU A 117 4.12 -32.70 -1.13
CA LEU A 117 4.60 -32.69 -2.52
C LEU A 117 5.65 -33.79 -2.74
N LYS A 118 6.65 -33.90 -1.86
CA LYS A 118 7.66 -34.95 -1.96
C LYS A 118 7.04 -36.34 -1.79
N ALA A 119 6.17 -36.52 -0.80
CA ALA A 119 5.47 -37.77 -0.57
C ALA A 119 4.62 -38.20 -1.79
N MET A 120 3.95 -37.26 -2.46
CA MET A 120 3.20 -37.54 -3.69
C MET A 120 4.12 -38.04 -4.82
N ILE A 121 5.28 -37.42 -5.01
CA ILE A 121 6.24 -37.83 -6.03
C ILE A 121 6.79 -39.23 -5.70
N GLU A 122 7.07 -39.53 -4.44
CA GLU A 122 7.52 -40.85 -3.98
C GLU A 122 6.46 -41.94 -4.18
N LEU A 123 5.20 -41.65 -3.87
CA LEU A 123 4.08 -42.57 -4.13
C LEU A 123 3.94 -42.84 -5.64
N ALA A 124 4.09 -41.81 -6.48
CA ALA A 124 4.03 -41.95 -7.93
C ALA A 124 5.21 -42.78 -8.47
N ALA A 125 6.41 -42.54 -7.95
CA ALA A 125 7.63 -43.26 -8.31
C ALA A 125 7.58 -44.75 -7.96
N ASN A 126 6.84 -45.13 -6.90
CA ASN A 126 6.72 -46.51 -6.43
C ASN A 126 5.50 -47.26 -7.01
N HIS A 127 4.66 -46.59 -7.81
CA HIS A 127 3.49 -47.22 -8.41
C HIS A 127 3.88 -48.16 -9.56
N LYS A 128 3.21 -49.33 -9.61
CA LYS A 128 3.45 -50.51 -10.47
C LYS A 128 4.34 -50.27 -11.71
N GLY A 129 5.53 -50.88 -11.71
CA GLY A 129 6.39 -50.98 -12.90
C GLY A 129 7.29 -49.76 -13.18
N SER A 130 7.28 -48.76 -12.30
CA SER A 130 8.13 -47.57 -12.40
C SER A 130 9.59 -47.87 -12.07
N SER A 131 10.52 -47.41 -12.92
CA SER A 131 11.97 -47.52 -12.74
C SER A 131 12.58 -46.19 -12.23
N VAL A 132 11.87 -45.48 -11.35
CA VAL A 132 12.28 -44.16 -10.85
C VAL A 132 13.25 -44.35 -9.68
N THR A 133 14.44 -43.77 -9.78
CA THR A 133 15.44 -43.84 -8.72
C THR A 133 15.23 -42.71 -7.68
N PRO A 134 15.78 -42.84 -6.46
CA PRO A 134 15.73 -41.75 -5.47
C PRO A 134 16.29 -40.41 -6.00
N ASP A 135 17.38 -40.44 -6.78
CA ASP A 135 17.94 -39.23 -7.42
C ASP A 135 16.97 -38.60 -8.43
N MET A 136 16.16 -39.41 -9.12
CA MET A 136 15.12 -38.89 -10.01
C MET A 136 13.96 -38.26 -9.22
N VAL A 137 13.59 -38.82 -8.06
CA VAL A 137 12.60 -38.23 -7.15
C VAL A 137 13.04 -36.84 -6.68
N ASP A 138 14.28 -36.72 -6.18
CA ASP A 138 14.80 -35.43 -5.71
C ASP A 138 14.85 -34.40 -6.84
N LYS A 139 15.26 -34.79 -8.06
CA LYS A 139 15.23 -33.90 -9.23
C LYS A 139 13.82 -33.46 -9.61
N LEU A 140 12.85 -34.37 -9.57
CA LEU A 140 11.44 -34.04 -9.84
C LEU A 140 10.88 -33.08 -8.79
N TYR A 141 11.21 -33.31 -7.51
CA TYR A 141 10.83 -32.43 -6.41
C TYR A 141 11.38 -31.02 -6.62
N GLU A 142 12.67 -30.86 -6.90
CA GLU A 142 13.27 -29.54 -7.15
C GLU A 142 12.65 -28.83 -8.36
N VAL A 143 12.29 -29.58 -9.42
CA VAL A 143 11.56 -29.02 -10.57
C VAL A 143 10.17 -28.55 -10.17
N CYS A 144 9.41 -29.35 -9.44
CA CYS A 144 8.07 -28.98 -8.98
C CYS A 144 8.11 -27.78 -8.03
N LYS A 145 9.03 -27.78 -7.07
CA LYS A 145 9.23 -26.68 -6.12
C LYS A 145 9.62 -25.39 -6.84
N GLY A 146 10.62 -25.45 -7.73
CA GLY A 146 11.03 -24.30 -8.52
C GLY A 146 9.90 -23.78 -9.44
N PHE A 147 9.05 -24.66 -9.97
CA PHE A 147 7.86 -24.24 -10.71
C PHE A 147 6.87 -23.49 -9.80
N THR A 148 6.56 -24.02 -8.62
CA THR A 148 5.68 -23.38 -7.64
C THR A 148 6.20 -22.00 -7.22
N ASP A 149 7.47 -21.90 -6.83
CA ASP A 149 8.10 -20.64 -6.40
C ASP A 149 8.00 -19.57 -7.50
N ASN A 150 8.30 -19.95 -8.74
CA ASN A 150 8.18 -19.05 -9.89
C ASN A 150 6.74 -18.60 -10.15
N ASN A 151 5.76 -19.48 -9.97
CA ASN A 151 4.35 -19.11 -10.08
C ASN A 151 3.92 -18.14 -8.98
N ILE A 152 4.37 -18.35 -7.72
CA ILE A 152 4.09 -17.43 -6.61
C ILE A 152 4.69 -16.04 -6.89
N ILE A 153 5.94 -15.97 -7.37
CA ILE A 153 6.60 -14.71 -7.74
C ILE A 153 5.82 -13.99 -8.84
N GLU A 154 5.44 -14.70 -9.91
CA GLU A 154 4.73 -14.11 -11.03
C GLU A 154 3.29 -13.69 -10.65
N MET A 155 2.63 -14.45 -9.80
CA MET A 155 1.32 -14.10 -9.26
C MET A 155 1.41 -12.86 -8.38
N ASN A 156 2.40 -12.78 -7.47
CA ASN A 156 2.68 -11.58 -6.69
C ASN A 156 2.88 -10.37 -7.61
N ARG A 157 3.68 -10.50 -8.69
CA ARG A 157 3.88 -9.44 -9.68
C ARG A 157 2.57 -8.97 -10.31
N ARG A 158 1.77 -9.89 -10.85
CA ARG A 158 0.49 -9.58 -11.52
C ARG A 158 -0.49 -8.92 -10.56
N PHE A 159 -0.57 -9.44 -9.35
CA PHE A 159 -1.48 -8.96 -8.34
C PHE A 159 -1.11 -7.55 -7.87
N ASN A 160 0.17 -7.29 -7.63
CA ASN A 160 0.67 -5.96 -7.33
C ASN A 160 0.41 -4.96 -8.46
N ALA A 161 0.58 -5.37 -9.72
CA ALA A 161 0.23 -4.52 -10.86
C ALA A 161 -1.26 -4.12 -10.85
N ALA A 162 -2.16 -5.04 -10.49
CA ALA A 162 -3.58 -4.76 -10.38
C ALA A 162 -3.91 -3.84 -9.20
N ILE A 163 -3.39 -4.11 -8.00
CA ILE A 163 -3.64 -3.29 -6.80
C ILE A 163 -3.14 -1.86 -6.97
N LYS A 164 -1.98 -1.66 -7.58
CA LYS A 164 -1.42 -0.32 -7.80
C LYS A 164 -2.28 0.56 -8.71
N GLN A 165 -3.14 -0.06 -9.51
CA GLN A 165 -4.15 0.62 -10.33
C GLN A 165 -5.51 0.74 -9.63
N GLY A 166 -5.71 0.11 -8.48
CA GLY A 166 -7.01 -0.01 -7.82
C GLY A 166 -7.54 1.26 -7.15
N TYR A 167 -6.66 2.20 -6.79
CA TYR A 167 -7.03 3.41 -6.04
C TYR A 167 -6.50 4.68 -6.68
N LYS A 168 -7.18 5.80 -6.42
CA LYS A 168 -6.64 7.14 -6.65
C LYS A 168 -6.10 7.68 -5.33
N ILE A 169 -4.82 8.02 -5.31
CA ILE A 169 -4.06 8.38 -4.13
C ILE A 169 -3.52 9.78 -4.29
N CYS A 170 -3.72 10.61 -3.26
CA CYS A 170 -3.00 11.86 -3.08
C CYS A 170 -2.27 11.87 -1.73
N SER A 171 -0.94 11.95 -1.80
CA SER A 171 -0.05 11.97 -0.64
C SER A 171 0.17 13.36 -0.07
N PHE A 172 0.17 13.51 1.24
CA PHE A 172 0.53 14.72 1.97
C PHE A 172 1.58 14.38 3.02
N SER A 173 2.38 15.35 3.44
CA SER A 173 3.41 15.17 4.47
C SER A 173 3.10 16.00 5.69
N GLN A 174 3.41 15.49 6.88
CA GLN A 174 3.39 16.33 8.10
C GLN A 174 4.62 17.25 8.21
N ARG A 175 5.63 17.03 7.38
CA ARG A 175 6.93 17.68 7.51
C ARG A 175 7.09 18.81 6.52
N MET A 176 6.80 20.04 6.94
CA MET A 176 7.19 21.25 6.20
C MET A 176 8.69 21.57 6.33
N ASP A 177 9.36 21.06 7.36
CA ASP A 177 10.76 21.36 7.69
C ASP A 177 11.78 20.41 7.04
N SER A 178 11.33 19.33 6.39
CA SER A 178 12.22 18.28 5.86
C SER A 178 12.93 18.73 4.58
N MET A 179 14.25 18.88 4.64
CA MET A 179 15.07 19.23 3.46
C MET A 179 14.92 18.20 2.32
N LEU A 180 14.76 16.91 2.66
CA LEU A 180 14.56 15.85 1.67
C LEU A 180 13.22 16.01 0.93
N MET A 181 12.15 16.40 1.65
CA MET A 181 10.86 16.68 1.01
C MET A 181 10.96 17.84 0.01
N TRP A 182 11.62 18.93 0.39
CA TRP A 182 11.87 20.06 -0.52
C TRP A 182 12.76 19.65 -1.70
N SER A 183 13.75 18.79 -1.48
CA SER A 183 14.63 18.32 -2.56
C SER A 183 13.87 17.47 -3.58
N HIS A 184 13.17 16.43 -3.13
CA HIS A 184 12.50 15.47 -4.01
C HIS A 184 11.20 16.00 -4.63
N TYR A 185 10.37 16.68 -3.85
CA TYR A 185 8.98 16.97 -4.24
C TYR A 185 8.69 18.44 -4.57
N SER A 186 9.68 19.32 -4.44
CA SER A 186 9.57 20.73 -4.85
C SER A 186 10.67 21.15 -5.84
N ALA A 187 11.06 20.25 -6.74
CA ALA A 187 12.08 20.50 -7.76
C ALA A 187 13.35 21.15 -7.19
N ASN A 188 13.97 20.53 -6.18
CA ASN A 188 15.19 21.03 -5.53
C ASN A 188 15.03 22.43 -4.91
N HIS A 189 13.97 22.63 -4.12
CA HIS A 189 13.65 23.88 -3.42
C HIS A 189 13.24 25.06 -4.33
N THR A 190 12.97 24.83 -5.62
CA THR A 190 12.47 25.86 -6.55
C THR A 190 10.94 25.90 -6.63
N GLY A 191 10.28 24.87 -6.09
CA GLY A 191 8.83 24.75 -5.98
C GLY A 191 8.24 25.38 -4.74
N PHE A 192 7.07 24.88 -4.32
CA PHE A 192 6.31 25.36 -3.18
C PHE A 192 5.59 24.19 -2.49
N ALA A 193 5.04 24.45 -1.29
CA ALA A 193 4.17 23.53 -0.58
C ALA A 193 2.87 24.22 -0.19
N ILE A 194 1.75 23.51 -0.28
CA ILE A 194 0.42 23.98 0.09
C ILE A 194 0.03 23.30 1.40
N GLU A 195 -0.40 24.07 2.39
CA GLU A 195 -0.84 23.56 3.69
C GLU A 195 -2.35 23.40 3.75
N TYR A 196 -2.80 22.25 4.27
CA TYR A 196 -4.19 21.90 4.47
C TYR A 196 -4.44 21.45 5.90
N ASP A 197 -5.67 21.67 6.38
CA ASP A 197 -6.15 21.13 7.66
C ASP A 197 -7.36 20.23 7.41
N PHE A 198 -7.12 18.92 7.41
CA PHE A 198 -8.17 17.92 7.31
C PHE A 198 -8.79 17.61 8.68
N SER A 199 -8.20 18.10 9.78
CA SER A 199 -8.67 17.82 11.14
C SER A 199 -9.96 18.57 11.47
N GLU A 200 -10.28 19.65 10.77
CA GLU A 200 -11.52 20.40 10.92
C GLU A 200 -12.72 19.76 10.20
N LEU A 201 -12.48 18.89 9.22
CA LEU A 201 -13.56 18.20 8.52
C LEU A 201 -14.29 17.23 9.45
N PRO A 202 -15.63 17.08 9.34
CA PRO A 202 -16.37 16.11 10.15
C PRO A 202 -15.97 14.68 9.79
N VAL A 203 -16.17 13.75 10.72
CA VAL A 203 -15.85 12.32 10.52
C VAL A 203 -16.72 11.66 9.43
N THR A 204 -17.85 12.27 9.09
CA THR A 204 -18.73 11.86 7.98
C THR A 204 -18.26 12.37 6.63
N ASP A 205 -17.34 13.34 6.57
CA ASP A 205 -16.77 13.81 5.31
C ASP A 205 -15.91 12.72 4.69
N ILE A 206 -16.12 12.47 3.39
CA ILE A 206 -15.39 11.42 2.66
C ILE A 206 -13.88 11.67 2.69
N ARG A 207 -13.43 12.93 2.68
CA ARG A 207 -12.01 13.27 2.76
C ARG A 207 -11.42 12.86 4.10
N SER A 208 -12.14 13.05 5.22
CA SER A 208 -11.74 12.53 6.53
C SER A 208 -11.72 11.00 6.56
N ARG A 209 -12.77 10.36 6.02
CA ARG A 209 -12.91 8.90 6.04
C ARG A 209 -11.85 8.21 5.20
N CYS A 210 -11.44 8.81 4.08
CA CYS A 210 -10.46 8.27 3.13
C CYS A 210 -9.03 8.75 3.34
N LEU A 211 -8.75 9.64 4.29
CA LEU A 211 -7.38 10.06 4.62
C LEU A 211 -6.75 9.09 5.60
N TRP A 212 -5.64 8.44 5.26
CA TRP A 212 -4.99 7.39 6.05
C TRP A 212 -3.51 7.70 6.36
N PRO A 213 -3.01 7.35 7.54
CA PRO A 213 -1.57 7.43 7.83
C PRO A 213 -0.82 6.36 7.02
N VAL A 214 0.37 6.70 6.54
CA VAL A 214 1.28 5.69 5.98
C VAL A 214 2.03 4.97 7.10
N LEU A 215 2.09 3.65 6.98
CA LEU A 215 2.82 2.74 7.85
C LEU A 215 4.13 2.34 7.15
N TYR A 216 5.22 2.49 7.89
CA TYR A 216 6.56 2.28 7.38
C TYR A 216 7.14 1.02 8.02
N ASP A 217 7.46 0.04 7.18
CA ASP A 217 7.99 -1.27 7.60
C ASP A 217 9.18 -1.66 6.71
N ASP A 218 10.04 -2.56 7.22
CA ASP A 218 11.21 -3.09 6.50
C ASP A 218 10.80 -4.24 5.54
N GLU A 219 9.61 -4.79 5.71
CA GLU A 219 9.03 -5.90 4.94
C GLU A 219 7.73 -5.45 4.25
N LEU A 220 7.36 -6.14 3.17
CA LEU A 220 6.07 -5.93 2.51
C LEU A 220 4.92 -6.37 3.41
N PHE A 221 3.73 -5.80 3.18
CA PHE A 221 2.51 -6.30 3.82
C PHE A 221 2.23 -7.73 3.35
N ASP A 222 2.29 -8.69 4.26
CA ASP A 222 1.91 -10.08 3.99
C ASP A 222 0.38 -10.23 4.03
N ALA A 223 -0.19 -10.59 2.88
CA ALA A 223 -1.61 -10.80 2.68
C ALA A 223 -2.02 -12.28 2.62
N SER A 224 -1.11 -13.23 2.91
CA SER A 224 -1.40 -14.66 2.82
C SER A 224 -2.67 -15.09 3.56
N ASP A 225 -2.82 -14.68 4.82
CA ASP A 225 -4.00 -15.01 5.63
C ASP A 225 -5.32 -14.47 5.03
N PHE A 226 -5.28 -13.35 4.29
CA PHE A 226 -6.45 -12.80 3.63
C PHE A 226 -6.94 -13.70 2.49
N PHE A 227 -6.02 -14.21 1.68
CA PHE A 227 -6.35 -15.16 0.62
C PHE A 227 -6.75 -16.52 1.18
N MET A 228 -6.09 -16.98 2.24
CA MET A 228 -6.42 -18.24 2.91
C MET A 228 -7.83 -18.21 3.49
N GLU A 229 -8.24 -17.10 4.09
CA GLU A 229 -9.59 -16.97 4.65
C GLU A 229 -10.68 -16.99 3.58
N GLN A 230 -10.41 -16.47 2.37
CA GLN A 230 -11.33 -16.60 1.24
C GLN A 230 -11.59 -18.07 0.89
N SER A 231 -10.55 -18.91 0.88
CA SER A 231 -10.67 -20.34 0.62
C SER A 231 -11.38 -21.09 1.76
N ARG A 232 -11.11 -20.72 3.02
CA ARG A 232 -11.66 -21.39 4.21
C ARG A 232 -13.11 -21.02 4.53
N ALA A 233 -13.44 -19.73 4.47
CA ALA A 233 -14.71 -19.18 4.96
C ALA A 233 -15.58 -18.57 3.86
N GLY A 234 -15.09 -18.48 2.62
CA GLY A 234 -15.82 -17.86 1.51
C GLY A 234 -15.92 -16.34 1.57
N SER A 235 -15.43 -15.71 2.64
CA SER A 235 -15.46 -14.26 2.87
C SER A 235 -14.23 -13.82 3.65
N PHE A 236 -13.67 -12.67 3.33
CA PHE A 236 -12.49 -12.09 3.98
C PHE A 236 -12.58 -10.56 4.01
N ASN A 237 -11.66 -9.92 4.72
CA ASN A 237 -11.54 -8.47 4.71
C ASN A 237 -11.08 -7.95 3.33
N ASN A 238 -12.04 -7.51 2.52
CA ASN A 238 -11.79 -6.93 1.20
C ASN A 238 -11.14 -5.53 1.22
N LEU A 239 -10.91 -4.93 2.41
CA LEU A 239 -10.23 -3.64 2.54
C LEU A 239 -8.70 -3.76 2.56
N PHE A 240 -8.15 -4.96 2.40
CA PHE A 240 -6.71 -5.22 2.33
C PHE A 240 -5.99 -4.39 1.24
N GLY A 241 -6.68 -3.97 0.18
CA GLY A 241 -6.10 -3.05 -0.81
C GLY A 241 -5.78 -1.67 -0.23
N ILE A 242 -6.60 -1.16 0.70
CA ILE A 242 -6.29 0.07 1.44
C ILE A 242 -5.11 -0.18 2.37
N ILE A 243 -5.05 -1.34 3.03
CA ILE A 243 -3.92 -1.75 3.87
C ILE A 243 -2.62 -1.74 3.04
N SER A 244 -2.62 -2.37 1.87
CA SER A 244 -1.50 -2.34 0.93
C SER A 244 -1.13 -0.89 0.56
N ALA A 245 -2.11 -0.07 0.20
CA ALA A 245 -1.91 1.33 -0.20
C ALA A 245 -1.39 2.26 0.91
N ILE A 246 -1.37 1.82 2.17
CA ILE A 246 -0.76 2.56 3.28
C ILE A 246 0.56 1.96 3.76
N HIS A 247 1.05 0.86 3.19
CA HIS A 247 2.39 0.35 3.52
C HIS A 247 3.43 0.91 2.55
N LYS A 248 4.58 1.31 3.12
CA LYS A 248 5.71 1.86 2.37
C LYS A 248 7.01 1.43 3.02
N ALA A 249 8.07 1.33 2.22
CA ALA A 249 9.40 1.01 2.73
C ALA A 249 9.88 2.08 3.73
N LYS A 250 10.52 1.61 4.80
CA LYS A 250 10.98 2.45 5.92
C LYS A 250 11.99 3.53 5.54
N ASP A 251 12.72 3.36 4.45
CA ASP A 251 13.59 4.38 3.86
C ASP A 251 12.86 5.70 3.58
N TRP A 252 11.55 5.65 3.32
CA TRP A 252 10.68 6.81 3.09
C TRP A 252 10.01 7.36 4.37
N SER A 253 10.34 6.83 5.55
CA SER A 253 9.69 7.23 6.81
C SER A 253 9.89 8.70 7.17
N TYR A 254 10.89 9.37 6.61
CA TYR A 254 11.11 10.81 6.78
C TYR A 254 9.96 11.67 6.22
N GLU A 255 9.08 11.12 5.39
CA GLU A 255 7.98 11.86 4.77
C GLU A 255 6.83 12.11 5.74
N HIS A 256 6.65 11.28 6.78
CA HIS A 256 5.51 11.33 7.70
C HIS A 256 4.19 11.44 6.92
N GLU A 257 4.01 10.55 5.96
CA GLU A 257 3.01 10.65 4.91
C GLU A 257 1.60 10.31 5.40
N TRP A 258 0.61 11.05 4.90
CA TRP A 258 -0.80 10.72 4.95
C TRP A 258 -1.36 10.69 3.53
N ARG A 259 -2.23 9.73 3.23
CA ARG A 259 -2.78 9.50 1.88
C ARG A 259 -4.28 9.66 1.88
N LEU A 260 -4.79 10.52 1.01
CA LEU A 260 -6.19 10.46 0.60
C LEU A 260 -6.33 9.32 -0.41
N ILE A 261 -7.00 8.24 -0.03
CA ILE A 261 -7.16 7.01 -0.83
C ILE A 261 -8.62 6.88 -1.22
N LEU A 262 -8.91 7.15 -2.49
CA LEU A 262 -10.27 7.14 -3.03
C LEU A 262 -10.53 5.80 -3.73
N PRO A 263 -11.52 5.02 -3.27
CA PRO A 263 -11.93 3.75 -3.88
C PRO A 263 -12.79 4.03 -5.11
N MET A 264 -12.15 4.44 -6.20
CA MET A 264 -12.79 4.67 -7.50
C MET A 264 -12.58 3.45 -8.41
N SER A 265 -13.23 3.41 -9.58
CA SER A 265 -12.99 2.32 -10.53
C SER A 265 -11.52 2.32 -10.97
N PRO A 266 -10.88 1.14 -11.12
CA PRO A 266 -9.55 1.05 -11.73
C PRO A 266 -9.52 1.65 -13.15
N SER A 267 -10.66 1.66 -13.85
CA SER A 267 -10.80 2.26 -15.18
C SER A 267 -10.91 3.78 -15.19
N ASP A 268 -11.21 4.40 -14.04
CA ASP A 268 -11.34 5.86 -13.97
C ASP A 268 -9.95 6.48 -14.15
N PRO A 269 -9.79 7.58 -14.89
CA PRO A 269 -8.50 8.25 -15.02
C PRO A 269 -8.10 8.92 -13.69
N PRO A 270 -6.79 9.18 -13.48
CA PRO A 270 -6.34 10.14 -12.49
C PRO A 270 -7.09 11.47 -12.59
N MET A 271 -7.33 12.13 -11.45
CA MET A 271 -8.22 13.29 -11.39
C MET A 271 -7.82 14.31 -10.32
N ASN A 272 -8.24 15.56 -10.51
CA ASN A 272 -8.27 16.53 -9.43
C ASN A 272 -9.45 16.23 -8.52
N TYR A 273 -9.19 16.17 -7.22
CA TYR A 273 -10.21 15.98 -6.19
C TYR A 273 -10.25 17.17 -5.25
N SER A 274 -11.45 17.55 -4.80
CA SER A 274 -11.60 18.66 -3.86
C SER A 274 -10.95 18.35 -2.52
N VAL A 275 -10.19 19.31 -1.99
CA VAL A 275 -9.54 19.26 -0.68
C VAL A 275 -10.04 20.44 0.18
N PRO A 276 -9.73 20.50 1.48
CA PRO A 276 -9.97 21.71 2.27
C PRO A 276 -9.36 22.93 1.60
N VAL A 277 -9.94 24.11 1.87
CA VAL A 277 -9.30 25.38 1.48
C VAL A 277 -7.90 25.42 2.12
N PRO A 278 -6.85 25.74 1.35
CA PRO A 278 -5.51 25.89 1.89
C PRO A 278 -5.46 26.90 3.04
N LYS A 279 -4.63 26.64 4.04
CA LYS A 279 -4.35 27.59 5.14
C LYS A 279 -3.21 28.54 4.80
N GLY A 280 -2.25 28.06 4.02
CA GLY A 280 -1.10 28.85 3.62
C GLY A 280 -0.29 28.18 2.53
N VAL A 281 0.63 28.96 1.96
CA VAL A 281 1.57 28.52 0.94
C VAL A 281 2.99 28.82 1.39
N TYR A 282 3.87 27.86 1.18
CA TYR A 282 5.28 27.92 1.56
C TYR A 282 6.12 27.91 0.28
N LEU A 283 6.86 28.98 0.05
CA LEU A 283 7.71 29.16 -1.12
C LEU A 283 9.07 28.53 -0.86
N GLY A 284 9.57 27.74 -1.81
CA GLY A 284 10.89 27.14 -1.73
C GLY A 284 12.00 28.19 -1.62
N SER A 285 13.11 27.83 -0.96
CA SER A 285 14.21 28.76 -0.69
C SER A 285 14.96 29.21 -1.95
N LYS A 286 14.74 28.54 -3.09
CA LYS A 286 15.34 28.84 -4.40
C LYS A 286 14.29 29.21 -5.45
N ILE A 287 13.05 29.51 -5.04
CA ILE A 287 12.00 29.91 -5.98
C ILE A 287 12.43 31.14 -6.79
N SER A 288 12.04 31.19 -8.06
CA SER A 288 12.26 32.37 -8.90
C SER A 288 11.31 33.50 -8.50
N LYS A 289 11.69 34.76 -8.76
CA LYS A 289 10.79 35.90 -8.51
C LYS A 289 9.51 35.82 -9.32
N GLU A 290 9.61 35.39 -10.58
CA GLU A 290 8.46 35.24 -11.48
C GLU A 290 7.45 34.22 -10.94
N ASP A 291 7.92 33.07 -10.46
CA ASP A 291 7.04 32.03 -9.93
C ASP A 291 6.48 32.39 -8.56
N GLU A 292 7.28 33.06 -7.74
CA GLU A 292 6.81 33.64 -6.49
C GLU A 292 5.65 34.62 -6.73
N GLU A 293 5.78 35.57 -7.66
CA GLU A 293 4.73 36.54 -7.99
C GLU A 293 3.42 35.84 -8.36
N LYS A 294 3.48 34.80 -9.22
CA LYS A 294 2.31 33.99 -9.59
C LYS A 294 1.61 33.38 -8.38
N ILE A 295 2.37 32.83 -7.43
CA ILE A 295 1.84 32.17 -6.24
C ILE A 295 1.29 33.18 -5.25
N VAL A 296 2.00 34.29 -5.01
CA VAL A 296 1.56 35.36 -4.10
C VAL A 296 0.27 35.99 -4.59
N ASP A 297 0.08 36.20 -5.89
CA ASP A 297 -1.16 36.75 -6.43
C ASP A 297 -2.36 35.81 -6.22
N ILE A 298 -2.15 34.49 -6.34
CA ILE A 298 -3.18 33.49 -6.02
C ILE A 298 -3.49 33.52 -4.52
N ALA A 299 -2.46 33.50 -3.68
CA ALA A 299 -2.62 33.50 -2.22
C ALA A 299 -3.33 34.77 -1.73
N ARG A 300 -2.99 35.94 -2.26
CA ARG A 300 -3.66 37.22 -1.99
C ARG A 300 -5.13 37.18 -2.38
N THR A 301 -5.44 36.62 -3.55
CA THR A 301 -6.83 36.49 -4.02
C THR A 301 -7.65 35.57 -3.12
N LYS A 302 -7.03 34.52 -2.57
CA LYS A 302 -7.67 33.57 -1.65
C LYS A 302 -7.66 34.04 -0.20
N GLY A 303 -6.87 35.06 0.15
CA GLY A 303 -6.72 35.54 1.52
C GLY A 303 -5.99 34.53 2.43
N ILE A 304 -4.99 33.83 1.91
CA ILE A 304 -4.21 32.83 2.66
C ILE A 304 -2.76 33.31 2.85
N ASP A 305 -2.12 32.85 3.92
CA ASP A 305 -0.78 33.29 4.28
C ASP A 305 0.29 32.77 3.31
N VAL A 306 1.33 33.57 3.10
CA VAL A 306 2.51 33.17 2.32
C VAL A 306 3.74 33.21 3.22
N HIS A 307 4.50 32.12 3.20
CA HIS A 307 5.76 32.00 3.89
C HIS A 307 6.89 31.70 2.91
N ARG A 308 8.08 32.23 3.18
CA ARG A 308 9.29 31.82 2.48
C ARG A 308 10.09 30.87 3.33
N MET A 309 10.50 29.76 2.74
CA MET A 309 11.37 28.81 3.39
C MET A 309 12.83 29.26 3.35
N ARG A 310 13.53 29.07 4.47
CA ARG A 310 14.98 29.27 4.59
C ARG A 310 15.62 28.07 5.26
N LEU A 311 16.92 27.88 5.01
CA LEU A 311 17.71 26.91 5.76
C LEU A 311 17.88 27.40 7.19
N SER A 312 17.72 26.51 8.17
CA SER A 312 18.13 26.80 9.53
C SER A 312 19.65 27.01 9.60
N HIS A 313 20.09 27.96 10.42
CA HIS A 313 21.51 28.29 10.58
C HIS A 313 22.29 27.27 11.43
N ASN A 314 21.60 26.38 12.15
CA ASN A 314 22.22 25.44 13.09
C ASN A 314 21.62 24.01 13.05
N ARG A 315 20.66 23.74 12.15
CA ARG A 315 20.03 22.43 12.01
C ARG A 315 19.81 22.08 10.54
N PHE A 316 19.80 20.80 10.24
CA PHE A 316 19.49 20.24 8.92
C PHE A 316 17.97 20.24 8.67
N GLN A 317 17.37 21.42 8.63
CA GLN A 317 15.92 21.60 8.43
C GLN A 317 15.61 22.96 7.77
N MET A 318 14.41 23.06 7.22
CA MET A 318 13.85 24.30 6.69
C MET A 318 13.01 25.01 7.76
N ILE A 319 12.97 26.34 7.74
CA ILE A 319 12.15 27.18 8.62
C ILE A 319 11.36 28.19 7.79
N PRO A 320 10.09 28.47 8.15
CA PRO A 320 9.27 29.45 7.45
C PRO A 320 9.51 30.87 7.99
N GLU A 321 9.46 31.86 7.10
CA GLU A 321 9.46 33.28 7.42
C GLU A 321 8.26 33.91 6.71
N ILE A 322 7.44 34.69 7.44
CA ILE A 322 6.25 35.33 6.86
C ILE A 322 6.69 36.31 5.76
N VAL A 323 6.05 36.21 4.60
CA VAL A 323 6.17 37.20 3.53
C VAL A 323 5.10 38.26 3.82
N GLY A 324 5.55 39.47 4.14
CA GLY A 324 4.67 40.59 4.53
C GLY A 324 3.89 41.20 3.37
#